data_AF-A0A537AE87-F1
#
_entry.id   AF-A0A537AE87-F1
#
_cell.length_a   1.000
_cell.length_b   1.000
_cell.length_c   1.000
_cell.angle_alpha   90.00
_cell.angle_beta   90.00
_cell.angle_gamma   90.00
#
_symmetry.space_group_name_H-M   'P 1'
#
loop_
_entity.id
_entity.type
_entity.pdbx_description
1 polymer ?
#
loop_
_entity_poly.entity_id
_entity_poly.type
_entity_poly.pdbx_seq_one_letter_code
_entity_poly.pdbx_strand_id
1 'polypeptide(L)' 'MQDRLRSIRQMAVMAAIVTTMLCVPVGALLAFLSAVLLGVSVHSFVTFGERFNAVGGLFVWWALAFVPAFGYAVLQ' A
#
# COMPACT_ATOMS: atom_id res chain seq x y z
N MET A 1 -6.94 18.87 -23.68
CA MET A 1 -6.01 18.76 -22.52
C MET A 1 -6.77 18.52 -21.22
N GLN A 2 -7.82 19.29 -20.92
CA GLN A 2 -8.63 19.14 -19.69
C GLN A 2 -9.25 17.75 -19.50
N ASP A 3 -9.75 17.09 -20.55
CA ASP A 3 -10.36 15.75 -20.43
C ASP A 3 -9.33 14.67 -20.04
N ARG A 4 -8.10 14.81 -20.54
CA ARG A 4 -7.00 13.89 -20.21
C ARG A 4 -6.60 14.03 -18.74
N LEU A 5 -6.50 15.27 -18.24
CA LEU A 5 -6.22 15.56 -16.83
C LEU A 5 -7.34 15.06 -15.90
N ARG A 6 -8.60 15.18 -16.31
CA ARG A 6 -9.75 14.68 -15.53
C ARG A 6 -9.75 13.15 -15.46
N SER A 7 -9.45 12.47 -16.57
CA SER A 7 -9.31 11.01 -16.61
C SER A 7 -8.17 10.49 -15.72
N ILE A 8 -6.97 11.08 -15.85
CA ILE A 8 -5.81 10.71 -15.03
C ILE A 8 -6.10 10.89 -13.54
N ARG A 9 -6.77 12.00 -13.17
CA ARG A 9 -7.15 12.26 -11.78
C ARG A 9 -8.16 11.23 -11.26
N GLN A 10 -9.10 10.79 -12.10
CA GLN A 10 -10.08 9.78 -11.74
C GLN A 10 -9.43 8.40 -11.57
N MET A 11 -8.50 8.02 -12.45
CA MET A 11 -7.68 6.81 -12.32
C MET A 11 -6.83 6.84 -11.05
N ALA A 12 -6.19 7.98 -10.73
CA ALA A 12 -5.39 8.14 -9.52
C ALA A 12 -6.22 7.96 -8.24
N VAL A 13 -7.42 8.54 -8.21
CA VAL A 13 -8.35 8.41 -7.07
C VAL A 13 -8.84 6.98 -6.94
N MET A 14 -9.21 6.32 -8.04
CA MET A 14 -9.65 4.93 -8.00
C MET A 14 -8.52 4.00 -7.53
N ALA A 15 -7.30 4.20 -8.04
CA ALA A 15 -6.11 3.48 -7.58
C ALA A 15 -5.88 3.70 -6.08
N ALA A 16 -5.95 4.94 -5.59
CA ALA A 16 -5.79 5.22 -4.15
C ALA A 16 -6.86 4.53 -3.29
N ILE A 17 -8.12 4.52 -3.74
CA ILE A 17 -9.22 3.84 -3.03
C ILE A 17 -8.96 2.32 -2.99
N VAL A 18 -8.62 1.73 -4.14
CA VAL A 18 -8.32 0.29 -4.26
C VAL A 18 -7.12 -0.08 -3.39
N THR A 19 -6.04 0.71 -3.43
CA THR A 19 -4.89 0.54 -2.55
C THR A 19 -5.30 0.60 -1.09
N THR A 20 -6.16 1.54 -0.69
CA THR A 20 -6.60 1.68 0.70
C THR A 20 -7.46 0.49 1.15
N MET A 21 -8.36 0.00 0.28
CA MET A 21 -9.15 -1.20 0.54
C MET A 21 -8.29 -2.47 0.62
N LEU A 22 -7.24 -2.58 -0.19
CA LEU A 22 -6.34 -3.74 -0.22
C LEU A 22 -5.22 -3.66 0.83
N CYS A 23 -4.86 -2.47 1.31
CA CYS A 23 -3.74 -2.27 2.22
C CYS A 23 -3.95 -3.03 3.54
N VAL A 24 -5.18 -3.10 4.04
CA VAL A 24 -5.53 -3.82 5.27
C VAL A 24 -5.43 -5.34 5.09
N PRO A 25 -6.13 -5.99 4.13
CA PRO A 25 -6.04 -7.44 3.96
C PRO A 25 -4.66 -7.90 3.47
N VAL A 26 -4.02 -7.16 2.55
CA VAL A 26 -2.67 -7.49 2.06
C VAL A 26 -1.62 -7.28 3.15
N GLY A 27 -1.73 -6.19 3.93
CA GLY A 27 -0.88 -5.94 5.08
C GLY A 27 -1.05 -6.99 6.18
N ALA A 28 -2.28 -7.43 6.45
CA ALA A 28 -2.56 -8.52 7.38
C ALA A 28 -2.00 -9.87 6.90
N LEU A 29 -2.12 -10.17 5.61
CA LEU A 29 -1.58 -11.38 5.01
C LEU A 29 -0.04 -11.40 5.06
N LEU A 30 0.60 -10.28 4.72
CA LEU A 30 2.05 -10.11 4.81
C LEU A 30 2.56 -10.20 6.25
N ALA A 31 1.87 -9.55 7.19
CA ALA A 31 2.16 -9.66 8.61
C ALA A 31 2.06 -11.11 9.10
N PHE A 32 1.00 -11.82 8.71
CA PHE A 32 0.80 -13.23 9.04
C PHE A 32 1.90 -14.11 8.44
N LEU A 33 2.24 -13.94 7.16
CA LEU A 33 3.34 -14.64 6.52
C LEU A 33 4.67 -14.36 7.23
N SER A 34 4.94 -13.11 7.59
CA SER A 34 6.18 -12.75 8.29
C SER A 34 6.27 -13.37 9.69
N ALA A 35 5.14 -13.47 10.40
CA ALA A 35 5.07 -14.11 11.70
C ALA A 35 5.25 -15.63 11.61
N VAL A 36 4.63 -16.28 10.61
CA VAL A 36 4.67 -17.74 10.44
C VAL A 36 6.00 -18.22 9.84
N LEU A 37 6.53 -17.54 8.82
CA LEU A 37 7.74 -17.97 8.12
C LEU A 37 9.04 -17.45 8.76
N LEU A 38 9.05 -16.22 9.29
CA LEU A 38 10.27 -15.62 9.84
C LEU A 38 10.26 -15.49 11.37
N GLY A 39 9.15 -15.80 12.05
CA GLY A 39 9.02 -15.60 13.49
C GLY A 39 9.09 -14.13 13.91
N VAL A 40 8.93 -13.20 12.97
CA VAL A 40 9.06 -11.76 13.21
C VAL A 40 7.74 -11.23 13.76
N SER A 41 7.84 -10.46 14.85
CA SER A 41 6.71 -9.74 15.43
C SER A 41 6.03 -8.86 14.37
N VAL A 42 4.69 -8.97 14.27
CA VAL A 42 3.86 -8.11 13.39
C VAL A 42 4.13 -6.63 13.65
N HIS A 43 4.37 -6.26 14.90
CA HIS A 43 4.74 -4.88 15.26
C HIS A 43 6.06 -4.48 14.60
N SER A 44 7.07 -5.34 14.63
CA SER A 44 8.36 -5.10 14.00
C SER A 44 8.26 -5.07 12.46
N PHE A 45 7.41 -5.90 11.86
CA PHE A 45 7.16 -5.88 10.41
C PHE A 45 6.49 -4.57 9.95
N VAL A 46 5.46 -4.11 10.68
CA VAL A 46 4.75 -2.87 10.35
C VAL A 46 5.66 -1.65 10.57
N THR A 47 6.48 -1.65 11.62
CA THR A 47 7.38 -0.53 11.96
C THR A 47 8.72 -0.55 11.22
N PHE A 48 8.95 -1.55 10.35
CA PHE A 48 10.25 -1.81 9.72
C PHE A 48 11.40 -1.93 10.74
N GLY A 49 11.18 -2.70 11.80
CA GLY A 49 12.13 -2.88 12.90
C GLY A 49 12.28 -1.63 13.75
N GLU A 50 11.15 -0.99 14.09
CA GLU A 50 11.09 0.26 14.87
C GLU A 50 11.69 1.51 14.20
N ARG A 51 12.10 1.42 12.92
CA ARG A 51 12.55 2.59 12.15
C ARG A 51 11.44 3.62 11.93
N PHE A 52 10.20 3.17 11.87
CA PHE A 52 9.03 4.03 11.73
C PHE A 52 8.00 3.72 12.80
N ASN A 53 7.30 4.74 13.28
CA ASN A 53 6.16 4.54 14.17
C ASN A 53 5.04 3.76 13.42
N ALA A 54 4.14 3.08 14.12
CA ALA A 54 3.16 2.18 13.48
C ALA A 54 2.36 2.85 12.35
N VAL A 55 1.97 4.11 12.54
CA VAL A 55 1.29 4.94 11.53
C VAL A 55 2.19 5.25 10.34
N GLY A 56 3.46 5.59 10.59
CA GLY A 56 4.44 5.87 9.53
C GLY A 56 4.75 4.63 8.69
N GLY A 57 4.90 3.48 9.33
CA GLY A 57 5.09 2.20 8.67
C GLY A 57 3.90 1.79 7.79
N LEU A 58 2.68 2.01 8.28
CA LEU A 58 1.46 1.82 7.50
C LEU A 58 1.44 2.70 6.25
N PHE A 59 1.88 3.96 6.37
CA PHE A 59 1.96 4.90 5.25
C PHE A 59 2.99 4.47 4.21
N VAL A 60 4.13 3.93 4.63
CA VAL A 60 5.15 3.37 3.73
C VAL A 60 4.61 2.14 3.00
N TRP A 61 3.93 1.24 3.70
CA TRP A 61 3.27 0.07 3.10
C TRP A 61 2.19 0.48 2.09
N TRP A 62 1.40 1.51 2.43
CA TRP A 62 0.41 2.07 1.52
C TRP A 62 1.05 2.67 0.28
N ALA A 63 2.13 3.46 0.43
CA ALA A 63 2.86 4.04 -0.69
C ALA A 63 3.48 2.96 -1.60
N LEU A 64 4.05 1.90 -1.02
CA LEU A 64 4.57 0.75 -1.76
C LEU A 64 3.48 0.03 -2.56
N ALA A 65 2.27 -0.11 -2.02
CA ALA A 65 1.14 -0.71 -2.72
C ALA A 65 0.48 0.24 -3.75
N PHE A 66 0.57 1.56 -3.52
CA PHE A 66 0.02 2.58 -4.41
C PHE A 66 0.80 2.68 -5.72
N VAL A 67 2.14 2.63 -5.67
CA VAL A 67 3.01 2.75 -6.86
C VAL A 67 2.64 1.76 -7.99
N PRO A 68 2.54 0.44 -7.74
CA PRO A 68 2.17 -0.53 -8.78
C PRO A 68 0.71 -0.40 -9.19
N ALA A 69 -0.21 -0.07 -8.27
CA ALA A 69 -1.62 0.14 -8.60
C ALA A 69 -1.82 1.35 -9.53
N PHE A 70 -1.10 2.43 -9.26
CA PHE A 70 -1.07 3.62 -10.12
C PHE A 70 -0.41 3.31 -11.46
N GLY A 71 0.72 2.59 -11.46
CA GLY A 71 1.39 2.14 -12.68
C GLY A 71 0.48 1.30 -13.58
N TYR A 72 -0.27 0.36 -13.00
CA TYR A 72 -1.26 -0.43 -13.71
C TYR A 72 -2.39 0.44 -14.29
N ALA A 73 -2.92 1.37 -13.50
CA ALA A 73 -4.01 2.25 -13.94
C ALA A 73 -3.57 3.24 -15.04
N VAL A 74 -2.30 3.59 -15.12
CA VAL A 74 -1.73 4.42 -16.20
C VAL A 74 -1.39 3.59 -17.45
N LEU A 75 -1.09 2.30 -17.28
CA LEU A 75 -0.83 1.39 -18.41
C LEU A 75 -2.10 0.89 -19.12
N GLN A 76 -3.25 0.92 -18.43
CA GLN A 76 -4.57 0.64 -18.99
C GLN A 76 -5.14 1.82 -19.76
#